data_AF-A0A8I0M8Y6-F1
#
_entry.id   AF-A0A8I0M8Y6-F1
#
_cell.length_a   1.000
_cell.length_b   1.000
_cell.length_c   1.000
_cell.angle_alpha   90.00
_cell.angle_beta   90.00
_cell.angle_gamma   90.00
#
_symmetry.space_group_name_H-M   'P 1'
#
loop_
_entity.id
_entity.type
_entity.pdbx_description
1 polymer ?
#
loop_
_entity_poly.entity_id
_entity_poly.type
_entity_poly.pdbx_seq_one_letter_code
_entity_poly.pdbx_strand_id
1 'polypeptide(L)'
;MADYGYFLHLPFLDAQMFDGEPGETTAHFTFAAKPFKAQAAANGVLSLGLDPVGEFSLYLQRKPVGTFDDPASFAKGECIATFRRISLVVGTTVSDTIAGTTAVLFGTNVFSARLIASAPFDFGGRRHDFAHYLGAGITQFGTSAATQIEPTPVGYKRVLPFTGSAIALGRAG
;
A
#
# COMPACT_ATOMS: atom_id res chain seq x y z
N MET A 1 -4.92 -10.22 7.12
CA MET A 1 -4.83 -8.83 6.64
C MET A 1 -4.20 -8.87 5.27
N ALA A 2 -4.57 -7.95 4.40
CA ALA A 2 -3.97 -7.78 3.09
C ALA A 2 -4.21 -6.33 2.66
N ASP A 3 -3.24 -5.76 1.97
CA ASP A 3 -3.24 -4.35 1.58
C ASP A 3 -3.36 -4.28 0.06
N TYR A 4 -4.31 -3.49 -0.42
CA TYR A 4 -4.59 -3.29 -1.84
C TYR A 4 -4.84 -1.81 -2.10
N GLY A 5 -4.53 -1.37 -3.31
CA GLY A 5 -4.83 0.01 -3.69
C GLY A 5 -4.14 0.42 -4.98
N TYR A 6 -4.08 1.73 -5.17
CA TYR A 6 -3.55 2.35 -6.37
C TYR A 6 -2.65 3.54 -6.05
N PHE A 7 -1.86 3.96 -7.02
CA PHE A 7 -0.93 5.08 -6.87
C PHE A 7 -1.52 6.36 -7.44
N LEU A 8 -1.52 7.41 -6.61
CA LEU A 8 -1.81 8.77 -7.06
C LEU A 8 -0.65 9.38 -7.86
N HIS A 9 0.57 8.90 -7.60
CA HIS A 9 1.79 9.41 -8.21
C HIS A 9 2.89 8.34 -8.16
N LEU A 10 3.73 8.32 -9.19
CA LEU A 10 4.96 7.52 -9.28
C LEU A 10 6.09 8.39 -9.87
N PRO A 11 7.37 8.01 -9.75
CA PRO A 11 8.52 8.82 -10.17
C PRO A 11 8.61 9.19 -11.67
N PHE A 12 7.65 8.78 -12.49
CA PHE A 12 7.53 9.13 -13.91
C PHE A 12 6.45 10.20 -14.10
N LEU A 13 6.87 11.46 -13.96
CA LEU A 13 6.05 12.67 -13.81
C LEU A 13 5.16 13.02 -15.02
N ASP A 14 5.46 12.51 -16.21
CA ASP A 14 4.81 12.93 -17.46
C ASP A 14 3.67 12.01 -17.91
N ALA A 15 3.45 10.88 -17.22
CA ALA A 15 2.50 9.87 -17.66
C ALA A 15 1.12 10.05 -17.02
N GLN A 16 0.07 9.88 -17.81
CA GLN A 16 -1.30 9.93 -17.33
C GLN A 16 -1.59 8.71 -16.44
N MET A 17 -1.67 8.92 -15.13
CA MET A 17 -1.83 7.85 -14.13
C MET A 17 -3.24 7.23 -14.12
N PHE A 18 -4.23 7.95 -14.67
CA PHE A 18 -5.65 7.59 -14.62
C PHE A 18 -6.34 7.71 -15.99
N ASP A 19 -7.15 6.72 -16.33
CA ASP A 19 -8.07 6.72 -17.48
C ASP A 19 -9.37 7.48 -17.12
N GLY A 20 -9.25 8.80 -16.91
CA GLY A 20 -10.34 9.68 -16.47
C GLY A 20 -10.07 10.31 -15.10
N GLU A 21 -11.14 10.58 -14.35
CA GLU A 21 -11.03 11.15 -13.01
C GLU A 21 -10.27 10.20 -12.07
N PRO A 22 -9.42 10.71 -11.15
CA PRO A 22 -8.66 9.86 -10.23
C PRO A 22 -9.54 8.97 -9.36
N GLY A 23 -9.34 7.65 -9.46
CA GLY A 23 -10.06 6.65 -8.69
C GLY A 23 -9.51 5.24 -8.91
N GLU A 24 -9.95 4.27 -8.10
CA GLU A 24 -9.48 2.89 -8.17
C GLU A 24 -9.82 2.21 -9.49
N THR A 25 -10.97 2.55 -10.08
CA THR A 25 -11.46 1.98 -11.34
C THR A 25 -10.79 2.59 -12.57
N THR A 26 -10.12 3.72 -12.42
CA THR A 26 -9.42 4.44 -13.49
C THR A 26 -7.90 4.37 -13.37
N ALA A 27 -7.36 3.87 -12.26
CA ALA A 27 -5.93 3.83 -12.02
C ALA A 27 -5.17 2.80 -12.90
N HIS A 28 -4.13 3.28 -13.58
CA HIS A 28 -3.23 2.40 -14.33
C HIS A 28 -2.22 1.66 -13.46
N PHE A 29 -1.93 2.15 -12.25
CA PHE A 29 -0.94 1.54 -11.38
C PHE A 29 -1.56 1.14 -10.05
N THR A 30 -1.52 -0.15 -9.79
CA THR A 30 -2.12 -0.77 -8.59
C THR A 30 -1.09 -1.55 -7.79
N PHE A 31 -1.40 -1.86 -6.54
CA PHE A 31 -0.59 -2.76 -5.73
C PHE A 31 -1.46 -3.78 -4.99
N ALA A 32 -0.85 -4.93 -4.70
CA ALA A 32 -1.43 -5.96 -3.86
C ALA A 32 -0.36 -6.60 -2.97
N ALA A 33 -0.62 -6.66 -1.67
CA ALA A 33 0.20 -7.41 -0.72
C ALA A 33 -0.26 -8.86 -0.62
N LYS A 34 0.69 -9.77 -0.41
CA LYS A 34 0.34 -11.15 -0.02
C LYS A 34 -0.34 -11.14 1.35
N PRO A 35 -1.42 -11.91 1.55
CA PRO A 35 -2.09 -11.96 2.83
C PRO A 35 -1.14 -12.35 3.98
N PHE A 36 -1.28 -11.67 5.11
CA PHE A 36 -0.47 -11.89 6.30
C PHE A 36 -1.32 -11.89 7.58
N LYS A 37 -0.78 -12.48 8.65
CA LYS A 37 -1.37 -12.47 9.98
C LYS A 37 -0.56 -11.56 10.88
N ALA A 38 -1.10 -10.39 11.20
CA ALA A 38 -0.51 -9.47 12.15
C ALA A 38 -0.59 -10.04 13.58
N GLN A 39 0.43 -9.74 14.38
CA GLN A 39 0.38 -9.88 15.83
C GLN A 39 0.10 -8.52 16.46
N ALA A 40 -0.32 -8.52 17.72
CA ALA A 40 -0.56 -7.29 18.47
C ALA A 40 0.24 -7.29 19.77
N ALA A 41 0.76 -6.12 20.11
CA ALA A 41 1.31 -5.84 21.44
C ALA A 41 0.65 -4.56 21.96
N ALA A 42 0.49 -4.44 23.28
CA ALA A 42 -0.09 -3.26 23.92
C ALA A 42 0.91 -2.67 24.92
N ASN A 43 0.95 -1.34 24.98
CA ASN A 43 1.71 -0.58 25.96
C ASN A 43 0.88 0.62 26.43
N GLY A 44 -0.02 0.39 27.39
CA GLY A 44 -0.99 1.39 27.85
C GLY A 44 -1.97 1.79 26.74
N VAL A 45 -2.09 3.09 26.45
CA VAL A 45 -2.95 3.64 25.38
C VAL A 45 -2.40 3.40 23.97
N LEU A 46 -1.18 2.86 23.87
CA LEU A 46 -0.53 2.54 22.62
C LEU A 46 -0.78 1.08 22.24
N SER A 47 -1.41 0.86 21.10
CA SER A 47 -1.51 -0.47 20.49
C SER A 47 -0.55 -0.59 19.31
N LEU A 48 0.23 -1.66 19.28
CA LEU A 48 1.19 -1.96 18.23
C LEU A 48 0.68 -3.12 17.38
N GLY A 49 0.57 -2.90 16.07
CA GLY A 49 0.43 -3.95 15.07
C GLY A 49 1.80 -4.41 14.62
N LEU A 50 2.02 -5.71 14.61
CA LEU A 50 3.29 -6.33 14.24
C LEU A 50 3.08 -7.20 13.00
N ASP A 51 3.35 -6.63 11.83
CA ASP A 51 3.15 -7.36 10.57
C ASP A 51 4.43 -8.09 10.18
N PRO A 52 4.35 -9.39 9.86
CA PRO A 52 5.54 -10.15 9.49
C PRO A 52 6.18 -9.60 8.20
N VAL A 53 7.44 -9.99 7.99
CA VAL A 53 8.10 -9.79 6.70
C VAL A 53 7.25 -10.43 5.61
N GLY A 54 6.82 -9.60 4.67
CA GLY A 54 5.92 -9.96 3.60
C GLY A 54 6.29 -9.26 2.30
N GLU A 55 5.61 -9.66 1.24
CA GLU A 55 5.82 -9.16 -0.11
C GLU A 55 4.57 -8.44 -0.61
N PHE A 56 4.80 -7.41 -1.42
CA PHE A 56 3.77 -6.75 -2.19
C PHE A 56 4.29 -6.47 -3.58
N SER A 57 3.38 -6.48 -4.55
CA SER A 57 3.71 -6.28 -5.95
C SER A 57 2.94 -5.10 -6.52
N LEU A 58 3.55 -4.46 -7.50
CA LEU A 58 2.98 -3.38 -8.29
C LEU A 58 2.56 -3.93 -9.64
N TYR A 59 1.41 -3.49 -10.12
CA TYR A 59 0.79 -3.96 -11.34
C TYR A 59 0.44 -2.80 -12.27
N LEU A 60 0.70 -2.99 -13.57
CA LEU A 60 0.25 -2.12 -14.64
C LEU A 60 -1.08 -2.62 -15.22
N GLN A 61 -2.12 -1.84 -15.01
CA GLN A 61 -3.46 -2.03 -15.56
C GLN A 61 -3.54 -1.28 -16.90
N ARG A 62 -3.35 -2.01 -18.02
CA ARG A 62 -3.50 -1.42 -19.37
C ARG A 62 -4.91 -0.90 -19.63
N LYS A 63 -5.89 -1.59 -19.06
CA LYS A 63 -7.29 -1.20 -18.97
C LYS A 63 -7.65 -1.23 -17.49
N PRO A 64 -7.77 -0.08 -16.82
CA PRO A 64 -8.08 -0.02 -15.40
C PRO A 64 -9.36 -0.78 -15.05
N VAL A 65 -9.26 -1.67 -14.05
CA VAL A 65 -10.35 -2.51 -13.55
C VAL A 65 -10.27 -2.72 -12.02
N GLY A 66 -9.40 -1.97 -11.35
CA GLY A 66 -9.23 -2.06 -9.90
C GLY A 66 -10.50 -1.65 -9.18
N THR A 67 -10.91 -2.40 -8.16
CA THR A 67 -12.05 -2.06 -7.31
C THR A 67 -11.87 -2.65 -5.92
N PHE A 68 -12.25 -1.88 -4.91
CA PHE A 68 -12.25 -2.36 -3.52
C PHE A 68 -13.31 -3.43 -3.25
N ASP A 69 -14.31 -3.57 -4.12
CA ASP A 69 -15.32 -4.64 -4.04
C ASP A 69 -14.76 -6.02 -4.46
N ASP A 70 -13.72 -6.05 -5.29
CA ASP A 70 -12.96 -7.24 -5.67
C ASP A 70 -11.46 -6.97 -5.49
N PRO A 71 -10.88 -7.12 -4.28
CA PRO A 71 -9.48 -6.76 -4.05
C PRO A 71 -8.47 -7.57 -4.89
N ALA A 72 -8.85 -8.74 -5.41
CA ALA A 72 -8.02 -9.48 -6.35
C ALA A 72 -7.86 -8.75 -7.70
N SER A 73 -8.78 -7.83 -8.04
CA SER A 73 -8.71 -7.00 -9.25
C SER A 73 -7.45 -6.13 -9.34
N PHE A 74 -6.94 -5.64 -8.20
CA PHE A 74 -5.71 -4.85 -8.13
C PHE A 74 -4.47 -5.64 -8.60
N ALA A 75 -4.54 -6.96 -8.68
CA ALA A 75 -3.46 -7.84 -9.13
C ALA A 75 -3.67 -8.43 -10.54
N LYS A 76 -4.72 -8.02 -11.27
CA LYS A 76 -5.03 -8.56 -12.62
C LYS A 76 -4.15 -8.00 -13.75
N GLY A 77 -3.37 -6.95 -13.49
CA GLY A 77 -2.48 -6.33 -14.47
C GLY A 77 -1.14 -7.05 -14.66
N GLU A 78 -0.26 -6.44 -15.45
CA GLU A 78 1.12 -6.88 -15.63
C GLU A 78 1.93 -6.60 -14.36
N CYS A 79 2.55 -7.60 -13.74
CA CYS A 79 3.40 -7.40 -12.56
C CYS A 79 4.73 -6.75 -12.97
N ILE A 80 4.94 -5.50 -12.54
CA ILE A 80 6.06 -4.65 -12.98
C ILE A 80 7.14 -4.48 -11.90
N ALA A 81 6.80 -4.70 -10.63
CA ALA A 81 7.76 -4.73 -9.54
C ALA A 81 7.25 -5.57 -8.37
N THR A 82 8.17 -6.20 -7.63
CA THR A 82 7.89 -6.86 -6.36
C THR A 82 8.83 -6.36 -5.28
N PHE A 83 8.27 -6.03 -4.13
CA PHE A 83 8.99 -5.57 -2.96
C PHE A 83 8.86 -6.55 -1.81
N ARG A 84 9.88 -6.62 -0.96
CA ARG A 84 9.89 -7.41 0.27
C ARG A 84 10.28 -6.54 1.45
N ARG A 85 9.42 -6.51 2.48
CA ARG A 85 9.68 -5.79 3.75
C ARG A 85 11.02 -6.27 4.34
N ILE A 86 11.87 -5.34 4.79
CA ILE A 86 13.21 -5.66 5.32
C ILE A 86 13.12 -6.24 6.74
N SER A 87 12.11 -5.80 7.49
CA SER A 87 11.84 -6.24 8.85
C SER A 87 10.34 -6.29 9.08
N LEU A 88 9.97 -6.70 10.29
CA LEU A 88 8.64 -6.57 10.84
C LEU A 88 8.18 -5.11 10.75
N VAL A 89 6.94 -4.89 10.30
CA VAL A 89 6.34 -3.56 10.27
C VAL A 89 5.69 -3.32 11.62
N VAL A 90 6.09 -2.22 12.27
CA VAL A 90 5.42 -1.77 13.49
C VAL A 90 4.42 -0.70 13.11
N GLY A 91 3.15 -1.09 13.11
CA GLY A 91 2.03 -0.16 13.07
C GLY A 91 1.73 0.36 14.46
N THR A 92 1.46 1.65 14.60
CA THR A 92 1.08 2.29 15.85
C THR A 92 -0.33 2.81 15.74
N THR A 93 -1.21 2.38 16.64
CA THR A 93 -2.58 2.88 16.75
C THR A 93 -2.71 3.63 18.07
N VAL A 94 -3.11 4.90 17.97
CA VAL A 94 -3.44 5.72 19.15
C VAL A 94 -4.94 5.67 19.36
N SER A 95 -5.36 5.36 20.58
CA SER A 95 -6.76 5.40 20.99
C SER A 95 -6.92 6.26 22.24
N ASP A 96 -8.08 6.89 22.37
CA ASP A 96 -8.45 7.68 23.53
C ASP A 96 -9.86 7.32 24.01
N THR A 97 -10.12 7.54 25.30
CA THR A 97 -11.45 7.33 25.88
C THR A 97 -12.17 8.67 25.98
N ILE A 98 -13.06 8.91 25.02
CA ILE A 98 -13.87 10.13 24.96
C ILE A 98 -15.29 9.77 25.42
N ALA A 99 -15.76 10.44 26.48
CA ALA A 99 -17.09 10.22 27.06
C ALA A 99 -17.39 8.74 27.40
N GLY A 100 -16.39 8.00 27.89
CA GLY A 100 -16.53 6.59 28.28
C GLY A 100 -16.46 5.58 27.13
N THR A 101 -16.24 6.04 25.89
CA THR A 101 -16.05 5.16 24.73
C THR A 101 -14.60 5.25 24.23
N THR A 102 -13.93 4.11 24.08
CA THR A 102 -12.61 4.06 23.45
C THR A 102 -12.75 4.21 21.95
N ALA A 103 -12.21 5.31 21.41
CA ALA A 103 -12.15 5.60 19.99
C ALA A 103 -10.70 5.54 19.51
N VAL A 104 -10.48 4.94 18.34
CA VAL A 104 -9.20 5.08 17.63
C VAL A 104 -9.11 6.52 17.11
N LEU A 105 -7.96 7.17 17.26
CA LEU A 105 -7.72 8.52 16.74
C LEU A 105 -7.07 8.47 15.36
N PHE A 106 -6.03 7.64 15.20
CA PHE A 106 -5.41 7.31 13.92
C PHE A 106 -4.51 6.08 14.08
N GLY A 107 -4.15 5.49 12.93
CA GLY A 107 -3.10 4.48 12.84
C GLY A 107 -1.99 4.95 11.90
N THR A 108 -0.75 4.60 12.18
CA THR A 108 0.39 4.85 11.30
C THR A 108 1.29 3.64 11.17
N ASN A 109 1.96 3.48 10.05
CA ASN A 109 3.05 2.52 9.92
C ASN A 109 4.25 3.14 9.21
N VAL A 110 5.44 2.64 9.53
CA VAL A 110 6.68 2.97 8.82
C VAL A 110 7.44 1.67 8.59
N PHE A 111 7.86 1.44 7.34
CA PHE A 111 8.73 0.31 7.03
C PHE A 111 9.58 0.57 5.80
N SER A 112 10.67 -0.17 5.71
CA SER A 112 11.47 -0.26 4.49
C SER A 112 11.22 -1.58 3.78
N ALA A 113 11.23 -1.56 2.45
CA ALA A 113 11.10 -2.74 1.61
C ALA A 113 12.12 -2.71 0.48
N ARG A 114 12.79 -3.84 0.23
CA ARG A 114 13.71 -4.01 -0.90
C ARG A 114 12.93 -4.30 -2.17
N LEU A 115 13.37 -3.72 -3.29
CA LEU A 115 12.94 -4.14 -4.62
C LEU A 115 13.62 -5.48 -4.92
N ILE A 116 12.84 -6.56 -5.02
CA ILE A 116 13.36 -7.92 -5.24
C ILE A 116 13.12 -8.43 -6.66
N ALA A 117 12.23 -7.78 -7.41
CA ALA A 117 12.04 -8.01 -8.83
C ALA A 117 11.56 -6.72 -9.50
N SER A 118 12.04 -6.45 -10.70
CA SER A 118 11.61 -5.34 -11.54
C SER A 118 11.57 -5.79 -12.99
N ALA A 119 10.48 -5.51 -13.68
CA ALA A 119 10.33 -5.79 -15.10
C ALA A 119 10.17 -4.46 -15.85
N PRO A 120 10.96 -4.19 -16.91
CA PRO A 120 10.76 -3.00 -17.72
C PRO A 120 9.40 -3.03 -18.40
N PHE A 121 8.72 -1.90 -18.48
CA PHE A 121 7.40 -1.76 -19.10
C PHE A 121 7.30 -0.48 -19.93
N ASP A 122 6.54 -0.52 -21.02
CA ASP A 122 6.24 0.68 -21.80
C ASP A 122 4.97 1.35 -21.27
N PHE A 123 4.98 2.66 -21.04
CA PHE A 123 3.79 3.43 -20.64
C PHE A 123 3.96 4.90 -21.05
N GLY A 124 2.88 5.58 -21.44
CA GLY A 124 2.97 6.99 -21.86
C GLY A 124 3.98 7.25 -23.00
N GLY A 125 4.19 6.27 -23.90
CA GLY A 125 5.15 6.37 -25.01
C GLY A 125 6.62 6.22 -24.63
N ARG A 126 6.94 5.84 -23.38
CA ARG A 126 8.31 5.66 -22.88
C ARG A 126 8.47 4.31 -22.20
N ARG A 127 9.70 3.79 -22.18
CA ARG A 127 10.07 2.61 -21.41
C ARG A 127 10.51 3.00 -19.99
N HIS A 128 9.98 2.31 -19.00
CA HIS A 128 10.20 2.54 -17.58
C HIS A 128 10.71 1.27 -16.89
N ASP A 129 11.46 1.44 -15.81
CA ASP A 129 11.90 0.35 -14.92
C ASP A 129 12.06 0.89 -13.50
N PHE A 130 11.39 0.28 -12.52
CA PHE A 130 11.49 0.71 -11.12
C PHE A 130 12.89 0.56 -10.54
N ALA A 131 13.71 -0.37 -11.02
CA ALA A 131 15.09 -0.51 -10.59
C ALA A 131 15.91 0.76 -10.90
N HIS A 132 15.58 1.45 -12.01
CA HIS A 132 16.23 2.71 -12.36
C HIS A 132 15.86 3.85 -11.40
N TYR A 133 14.59 3.95 -11.04
CA TYR A 133 14.05 5.04 -10.23
C TYR A 133 14.27 4.86 -8.72
N LEU A 134 14.09 3.65 -8.21
CA LEU A 134 14.04 3.35 -6.77
C LEU A 134 15.31 2.68 -6.24
N GLY A 135 16.19 2.20 -7.13
CA GLY A 135 17.41 1.51 -6.74
C GLY A 135 17.12 0.29 -5.87
N ALA A 136 17.57 0.32 -4.62
CA ALA A 136 17.48 -0.82 -3.70
C ALA A 136 16.07 -1.08 -3.14
N GLY A 137 15.15 -0.11 -3.21
CA GLY A 137 13.80 -0.24 -2.67
C GLY A 137 13.21 1.07 -2.19
N ILE A 138 12.36 1.01 -1.17
CA ILE A 138 11.67 2.17 -0.61
C ILE A 138 11.63 2.16 0.91
N THR A 139 11.46 3.35 1.50
CA THR A 139 10.88 3.51 2.85
C THR A 139 9.51 4.16 2.71
N GLN A 140 8.50 3.51 3.27
CA GLN A 140 7.10 3.92 3.22
C GLN A 140 6.66 4.42 4.59
N PHE A 141 5.85 5.46 4.60
CA PHE A 141 5.12 5.98 5.77
C PHE A 141 3.65 6.04 5.41
N GLY A 142 2.80 5.54 6.30
CA GLY A 142 1.38 5.36 6.04
C GLY A 142 0.53 5.85 7.19
N THR A 143 -0.70 6.23 6.86
CA THR A 143 -1.72 6.66 7.82
C THR A 143 -3.03 5.97 7.46
N SER A 144 -3.65 5.32 8.44
CA SER A 144 -5.02 4.81 8.34
C SER A 144 -5.99 5.75 9.03
N ALA A 145 -7.21 5.87 8.48
CA ALA A 145 -8.29 6.55 9.18
C ALA A 145 -8.66 5.81 10.48
N ALA A 146 -9.26 6.53 11.42
CA ALA A 146 -9.87 5.97 12.62
C ALA A 146 -11.18 5.22 12.33
N THR A 147 -11.94 5.73 11.36
CA THR A 147 -13.28 5.26 11.03
C THR A 147 -13.21 4.15 9.99
N GLN A 148 -13.92 3.06 10.24
CA GLN A 148 -14.08 1.99 9.26
C GLN A 148 -15.09 2.35 8.18
N ILE A 149 -14.90 1.77 7.00
CA ILE A 149 -15.87 1.86 5.92
C ILE A 149 -17.09 1.01 6.29
N GLU A 150 -18.28 1.59 6.15
CA GLU A 150 -19.56 0.91 6.39
C GLU A 150 -20.47 0.97 5.15
N PRO A 151 -21.20 -0.11 4.81
CA PRO A 151 -21.14 -1.42 5.47
C PRO A 151 -19.81 -2.13 5.20
N THR A 152 -19.32 -2.90 6.17
CA THR A 152 -18.11 -3.72 5.96
C THR A 152 -18.31 -4.68 4.76
N PRO A 153 -17.42 -4.67 3.75
CA PRO A 153 -17.53 -5.55 2.59
C PRO A 153 -17.58 -7.04 2.95
N VAL A 154 -18.33 -7.82 2.16
CA VAL A 154 -18.50 -9.26 2.36
C VAL A 154 -17.14 -9.97 2.37
N GLY A 155 -16.93 -10.84 3.36
CA GLY A 155 -15.68 -11.60 3.53
C GLY A 155 -14.61 -10.87 4.35
N TYR A 156 -14.83 -9.62 4.74
CA TYR A 156 -13.92 -8.85 5.59
C TYR A 156 -14.50 -8.63 6.98
N LYS A 157 -13.62 -8.55 7.99
CA LYS A 157 -14.01 -8.23 9.38
C LYS A 157 -13.97 -6.73 9.68
N ARG A 158 -13.17 -5.97 8.93
CA ARG A 158 -12.95 -4.53 9.04
C ARG A 158 -12.21 -4.05 7.80
N VAL A 159 -12.55 -2.86 7.31
CA VAL A 159 -11.84 -2.15 6.24
C VAL A 159 -11.61 -0.71 6.68
N LEU A 160 -10.37 -0.24 6.56
CA LEU A 160 -9.97 1.12 6.90
C LEU A 160 -9.39 1.80 5.65
N PRO A 161 -9.79 3.05 5.34
CA PRO A 161 -9.06 3.86 4.39
C PRO A 161 -7.61 4.05 4.84
N PHE A 162 -6.68 3.98 3.90
CA PHE A 162 -5.25 4.11 4.16
C PHE A 162 -4.60 4.92 3.05
N THR A 163 -3.69 5.81 3.42
CA THR A 163 -2.82 6.52 2.48
C THR A 163 -1.36 6.30 2.88
N GLY A 164 -0.48 6.29 1.88
CA GLY A 164 0.95 6.14 2.11
C GLY A 164 1.76 6.98 1.14
N SER A 165 2.96 7.34 1.58
CA SER A 165 3.99 7.94 0.73
C SER A 165 5.26 7.14 0.90
N ALA A 166 6.08 7.12 -0.14
CA ALA A 166 7.32 6.37 -0.14
C ALA A 166 8.45 7.18 -0.78
N ILE A 167 9.64 7.01 -0.22
CA ILE A 167 10.89 7.55 -0.76
C ILE A 167 11.82 6.40 -1.13
N ALA A 168 12.67 6.61 -2.14
CA ALA A 168 13.67 5.62 -2.52
C ALA A 168 14.60 5.32 -1.33
N LEU A 169 14.91 4.04 -1.16
CA LEU A 169 15.90 3.59 -0.19
C LEU A 169 17.26 4.00 -0.75
N GLY A 170 18.02 4.78 0.01
CA GLY A 170 19.26 5.42 -0.46
C GLY A 170 20.19 4.45 -1.19
N ARG A 171 20.87 4.93 -2.24
CA ARG A 171 21.88 4.13 -2.94
C ARG A 171 23.03 3.87 -1.98
N ALA A 172 23.48 2.61 -1.88
CA ALA A 172 24.82 2.36 -1.37
C ALA A 172 25.79 3.10 -2.30
N GLY A 173 26.61 3.98 -1.72
CA GLY A 173 27.65 4.72 -2.45
C GLY A 173 28.73 3.81 -3.00
#